data_AF-A0A8H6NXV9-F1
#
_entry.id   AF-A0A8H6NXV9-F1
#
_cell.length_a   1.000
_cell.length_b   1.000
_cell.length_c   1.000
_cell.angle_alpha   90.00
_cell.angle_beta   90.00
_cell.angle_gamma   90.00
#
_symmetry.space_group_name_H-M   'P 1'
#
loop_
_entity.id
_entity.type
_entity.pdbx_description
1 polymer ?
#
loop_
_entity_poly.entity_id
_entity_poly.type
_entity_poly.pdbx_seq_one_letter_code
_entity_poly.pdbx_strand_id
1 'polypeptide(L)'
;MGSLSNSPTLPYWQVNVPPERRTDECPEGLRNLSAKDVGILSTPDAEYRPQTWDAVRRLVATNRLDLFQRVPSELRRYRLFIHQLISEHGSVMNFVLRRRLGWTEPLAPEGRPFESGRDLKILYNDWPYGIDQRIVHLVVWTKFELKEDAATGDLTDVARGEIEAYVDKTFRSRTKPDTVIWFKNWRSLKSVHAVEHFHVMLFDPDPGFVREITNGDVPQCDKFEAW
;
A
#
# COMPACT_ATOMS: atom_id res chain seq x y z
N MET A 1 26.31 -10.88 41.59
CA MET A 1 25.30 -11.88 41.16
C MET A 1 24.40 -11.19 40.15
N GLY A 2 24.54 -11.54 38.86
CA GLY A 2 23.74 -10.95 37.80
C GLY A 2 22.35 -11.58 37.76
N SER A 3 21.31 -10.74 37.82
CA SER A 3 19.98 -11.13 37.40
C SER A 3 19.88 -10.82 35.90
N LEU A 4 20.09 -11.83 35.06
CA LEU A 4 19.65 -11.78 33.68
C LEU A 4 18.12 -11.89 33.75
N SER A 5 17.43 -10.78 33.58
CA SER A 5 15.98 -10.75 33.37
C SER A 5 15.69 -11.50 32.08
N ASN A 6 15.41 -12.80 32.19
CA ASN A 6 14.97 -13.64 31.09
C ASN A 6 13.50 -13.30 30.82
N SER A 7 13.25 -12.13 30.24
CA SER A 7 11.93 -11.81 29.70
C SER A 7 11.63 -12.87 28.64
N PRO A 8 10.56 -13.67 28.76
CA PRO A 8 10.25 -14.67 27.76
C PRO A 8 10.09 -13.96 26.41
N THR A 9 10.90 -14.37 25.43
CA THR A 9 10.75 -13.91 24.05
C THR A 9 9.35 -14.28 23.58
N LEU A 10 8.50 -13.27 23.41
CA LEU A 10 7.14 -13.46 22.93
C LEU A 10 7.17 -14.08 21.54
N PRO A 11 6.24 -14.98 21.21
CA PRO A 11 6.07 -15.40 19.82
C PRO A 11 5.71 -14.19 18.95
N TYR A 12 6.06 -14.23 17.66
CA TYR A 12 5.89 -13.08 16.75
C TYR A 12 4.45 -12.55 16.69
N TRP A 13 3.45 -13.41 16.91
CA TRP A 13 2.04 -13.01 16.95
C TRP A 13 1.60 -12.38 18.28
N GLN A 14 2.51 -12.14 19.23
CA GLN A 14 2.21 -11.50 20.51
C GLN A 14 3.05 -10.25 20.80
N VAL A 15 4.10 -9.96 20.02
CA VAL A 15 5.09 -8.89 20.30
C VAL A 15 4.43 -7.51 20.45
N ASN A 16 3.59 -7.11 19.50
CA ASN A 16 2.88 -5.81 19.53
C ASN A 16 1.42 -5.94 20.01
N VAL A 17 1.13 -6.97 20.81
CA VAL A 17 -0.22 -7.24 21.32
C VAL A 17 -0.24 -6.99 22.83
N PRO A 18 -1.19 -6.16 23.34
CA PRO A 18 -1.38 -5.96 24.78
C PRO A 18 -1.56 -7.31 25.51
N PRO A 19 -0.97 -7.52 26.70
CA PRO A 19 -1.03 -8.80 27.42
C PRO A 19 -2.44 -9.40 27.53
N GLU A 20 -3.44 -8.55 27.77
CA GLU A 20 -4.85 -8.93 27.93
C GLU A 20 -5.54 -9.37 26.63
N ARG A 21 -4.92 -9.14 25.46
CA ARG A 21 -5.43 -9.54 24.13
C ARG A 21 -4.60 -10.64 23.48
N ARG A 22 -3.58 -11.16 24.17
CA ARG A 22 -2.74 -12.24 23.63
C ARG A 22 -3.51 -13.54 23.58
N THR A 23 -3.32 -14.26 22.48
CA THR A 23 -3.85 -15.61 22.27
C THR A 23 -2.74 -16.64 22.39
N ASP A 24 -3.02 -17.77 23.03
CA ASP A 24 -2.07 -18.88 23.14
C ASP A 24 -1.70 -19.44 21.77
N GLU A 25 -2.70 -19.55 20.88
CA GLU A 25 -2.49 -19.98 19.50
C GLU A 25 -2.26 -18.80 18.55
N CYS A 26 -1.51 -19.05 17.47
CA CYS A 26 -1.34 -18.08 16.39
C CYS A 26 -2.66 -17.93 15.62
N PRO A 27 -3.20 -16.69 15.47
CA PRO A 27 -4.39 -16.43 14.66
C PRO A 27 -4.25 -16.95 13.23
N GLU A 28 -5.34 -17.45 12.63
CA GLU A 28 -5.31 -18.10 11.31
C GLU A 28 -4.68 -17.23 10.21
N GLY A 29 -5.04 -15.94 10.17
CA GLY A 29 -4.49 -14.98 9.20
C GLY A 29 -2.99 -14.68 9.36
N LEU A 30 -2.37 -15.14 10.45
CA LEU A 30 -0.94 -15.01 10.73
C LEU A 30 -0.18 -16.34 10.62
N ARG A 31 -0.85 -17.43 10.25
CA ARG A 31 -0.20 -18.72 10.01
C ARG A 31 0.46 -18.72 8.61
N ASN A 32 1.47 -19.57 8.43
CA ASN A 32 2.13 -19.82 7.13
C ASN A 32 2.72 -18.56 6.46
N LEU A 33 3.18 -17.60 7.26
CA LEU A 33 3.81 -16.37 6.75
C LEU A 33 5.23 -16.61 6.24
N SER A 34 5.68 -15.73 5.35
CA SER A 34 7.07 -15.75 4.88
C SER A 34 8.05 -15.45 6.02
N ALA A 35 9.30 -15.91 5.92
CA ALA A 35 10.34 -15.58 6.89
C ALA A 35 10.52 -14.06 7.06
N LYS A 36 10.33 -13.29 5.98
CA LYS A 36 10.36 -11.82 6.00
C LYS A 36 9.23 -11.26 6.88
N ASP A 37 8.00 -11.71 6.67
CA ASP A 37 6.85 -11.24 7.46
C ASP A 37 7.00 -11.62 8.94
N VAL A 38 7.44 -12.85 9.23
CA VAL A 38 7.70 -13.30 10.61
C VAL A 38 8.76 -12.41 11.26
N GLY A 39 9.84 -12.08 10.55
CA GLY A 39 10.87 -11.17 11.05
C GLY A 39 10.34 -9.77 11.35
N ILE A 40 9.52 -9.20 10.47
CA ILE A 40 8.89 -7.90 10.69
C ILE A 40 7.95 -7.94 11.90
N LEU A 41 7.07 -8.95 11.99
CA LEU A 41 6.13 -9.11 13.11
C LEU A 41 6.81 -9.35 14.46
N SER A 42 8.03 -9.89 14.44
CA SER A 42 8.84 -10.10 15.64
C SER A 42 9.49 -8.82 16.17
N THR A 43 9.41 -7.71 15.43
CA THR A 43 10.01 -6.42 15.82
C THR A 43 8.99 -5.59 16.62
N PRO A 44 9.34 -5.07 17.81
CA PRO A 44 8.48 -4.12 18.51
C PRO A 44 8.28 -2.83 17.72
N ASP A 45 7.07 -2.28 17.72
CA ASP A 45 6.74 -1.01 17.04
C ASP A 45 7.64 0.14 17.52
N ALA A 46 8.02 0.14 18.79
CA ALA A 46 8.91 1.13 19.39
C ALA A 46 10.32 1.14 18.76
N GLU A 47 10.75 0.02 18.16
CA GLU A 47 12.02 -0.10 17.46
C GLU A 47 11.88 0.24 15.97
N TYR A 48 10.65 0.30 15.45
CA TYR A 48 10.41 0.65 14.07
C TYR A 48 10.71 2.12 13.80
N ARG A 49 11.51 2.38 12.76
CA ARG A 49 11.83 3.73 12.31
C ARG A 49 11.15 4.02 10.98
N PRO A 50 10.17 4.96 10.94
CA PRO A 50 9.53 5.36 9.71
C PRO A 50 10.54 5.85 8.68
N GLN A 51 10.37 5.46 7.43
CA GLN A 51 11.26 5.92 6.36
C GLN A 51 10.97 7.40 6.03
N THR A 52 12.03 8.21 6.03
CA THR A 52 11.96 9.64 5.70
C THR A 52 11.67 9.85 4.22
N TRP A 53 11.17 11.04 3.85
CA TRP A 53 10.92 11.39 2.45
C TRP A 53 12.12 11.14 1.53
N ASP A 54 13.32 11.55 1.96
CA ASP A 54 14.53 11.31 1.17
C ASP A 54 14.87 9.82 1.01
N ALA A 55 14.62 9.00 2.03
CA ALA A 55 14.80 7.56 1.93
C ALA A 55 13.81 6.96 0.94
N VAL A 56 12.53 7.33 1.05
CA VAL A 56 11.46 6.88 0.13
C VAL A 56 11.80 7.28 -1.31
N ARG A 57 12.20 8.54 -1.56
CA ARG A 57 12.66 9.01 -2.88
C ARG A 57 13.79 8.15 -3.43
N ARG A 58 14.81 7.84 -2.61
CA ARG A 58 15.94 6.99 -3.02
C ARG A 58 15.50 5.58 -3.36
N LEU A 59 14.59 4.97 -2.59
CA LEU A 59 14.08 3.63 -2.89
C LEU A 59 13.33 3.60 -4.21
N VAL A 60 12.49 4.60 -4.49
CA VAL A 60 11.77 4.71 -5.76
C VAL A 60 12.75 4.94 -6.91
N ALA A 61 13.69 5.88 -6.77
CA ALA A 61 14.68 6.19 -7.80
C ALA A 61 15.60 5.01 -8.13
N THR A 62 15.90 4.15 -7.16
CA THR A 62 16.73 2.95 -7.35
C THR A 62 15.92 1.67 -7.60
N ASN A 63 14.60 1.79 -7.77
CA ASN A 63 13.67 0.67 -7.95
C ASN A 63 13.79 -0.42 -6.87
N ARG A 64 14.16 -0.05 -5.64
CA ARG A 64 14.26 -0.93 -4.46
C ARG A 64 12.97 -0.96 -3.65
N LEU A 65 11.85 -1.13 -4.36
CA LEU A 65 10.50 -1.16 -3.78
C LEU A 65 10.32 -2.33 -2.79
N ASP A 66 11.14 -3.38 -2.91
CA ASP A 66 11.19 -4.53 -2.01
C ASP A 66 11.54 -4.17 -0.55
N LEU A 67 12.19 -3.02 -0.36
CA LEU A 67 12.59 -2.52 0.96
C LEU A 67 11.49 -1.71 1.67
N PHE A 68 10.38 -1.43 0.99
CA PHE A 68 9.21 -0.91 1.69
C PHE A 68 8.64 -1.96 2.63
N GLN A 69 8.36 -1.54 3.86
CA GLN A 69 7.81 -2.38 4.92
C GLN A 69 6.73 -1.60 5.64
N ARG A 70 5.76 -2.30 6.20
CA ARG A 70 4.77 -1.71 7.11
C ARG A 70 5.34 -1.68 8.52
N VAL A 71 4.79 -0.81 9.36
CA VAL A 71 4.97 -0.93 10.82
C VAL A 71 4.54 -2.36 11.24
N PRO A 72 5.23 -3.03 12.17
CA PRO A 72 4.92 -4.41 12.56
C PRO A 72 3.45 -4.64 12.95
N SER A 73 2.86 -3.77 13.77
CA SER A 73 1.42 -3.82 14.09
C SER A 73 0.52 -3.63 12.87
N GLU A 74 0.85 -2.71 11.95
CA GLU A 74 0.10 -2.52 10.70
C GLU A 74 0.22 -3.73 9.76
N LEU A 75 1.37 -4.39 9.71
CA LEU A 75 1.51 -5.64 8.97
C LEU A 75 0.61 -6.73 9.55
N ARG A 76 0.53 -6.83 10.88
CA ARG A 76 -0.36 -7.77 11.56
C ARG A 76 -1.82 -7.51 11.18
N ARG A 77 -2.27 -6.26 11.33
CA ARG A 77 -3.65 -5.85 11.01
C ARG A 77 -3.97 -6.12 9.54
N TYR A 78 -3.04 -5.80 8.63
CA TYR A 78 -3.17 -6.10 7.21
C TYR A 78 -3.38 -7.60 6.95
N ARG A 79 -2.57 -8.47 7.58
CA ARG A 79 -2.68 -9.93 7.39
C ARG A 79 -4.01 -10.48 7.89
N LEU A 80 -4.47 -10.03 9.05
CA LEU A 80 -5.77 -10.40 9.61
C LEU A 80 -6.92 -9.90 8.71
N PHE A 81 -6.83 -8.66 8.23
CA PHE A 81 -7.80 -8.09 7.30
C PHE A 81 -7.88 -8.88 5.99
N ILE A 82 -6.74 -9.22 5.39
CA ILE A 82 -6.71 -9.99 4.14
C ILE A 82 -7.32 -11.39 4.34
N HIS A 83 -7.03 -12.04 5.47
CA HIS A 83 -7.64 -13.33 5.80
C HIS A 83 -9.16 -13.24 5.89
N GLN A 84 -9.70 -12.26 6.64
CA GLN A 84 -11.14 -12.04 6.77
C GLN A 84 -11.76 -11.67 5.42
N LEU A 85 -11.14 -10.76 4.67
CA LEU A 85 -11.61 -10.31 3.37
C LEU A 85 -11.75 -11.48 2.40
N ILE A 86 -10.74 -12.36 2.32
CA ILE A 86 -10.79 -13.54 1.43
C ILE A 86 -11.94 -14.46 1.83
N SER A 87 -12.18 -14.66 3.13
CA SER A 87 -13.31 -15.46 3.61
C SER A 87 -14.66 -14.85 3.22
N GLU A 88 -14.82 -13.53 3.33
CA GLU A 88 -16.09 -12.83 3.10
C GLU A 88 -16.38 -12.53 1.61
N HIS A 89 -15.35 -12.24 0.83
CA HIS A 89 -15.47 -11.74 -0.54
C HIS A 89 -14.87 -12.67 -1.60
N GLY A 90 -14.28 -13.79 -1.18
CA GLY A 90 -13.62 -14.78 -2.02
C GLY A 90 -12.23 -14.34 -2.49
N SER A 91 -12.00 -13.05 -2.76
CA SER A 91 -10.70 -12.52 -3.14
C SER A 91 -10.54 -11.03 -2.83
N VAL A 92 -9.29 -10.60 -2.62
CA VAL A 92 -8.89 -9.17 -2.54
C VAL A 92 -9.34 -8.40 -3.76
N MET A 93 -9.21 -9.02 -4.94
CA MET A 93 -9.65 -8.46 -6.21
C MET A 93 -11.13 -8.09 -6.21
N ASN A 94 -12.00 -9.04 -5.86
CA ASN A 94 -13.44 -8.84 -5.85
C ASN A 94 -13.85 -7.70 -4.91
N PHE A 95 -13.21 -7.64 -3.74
CA PHE A 95 -13.41 -6.55 -2.80
C PHE A 95 -13.00 -5.20 -3.39
N VAL A 96 -11.79 -5.09 -3.93
CA VAL A 96 -11.30 -3.83 -4.51
C VAL A 96 -12.22 -3.37 -5.64
N LEU A 97 -12.50 -4.22 -6.63
CA LEU A 97 -13.37 -3.87 -7.75
C LEU A 97 -14.76 -3.40 -7.30
N ARG A 98 -15.45 -4.21 -6.50
CA ARG A 98 -16.86 -3.98 -6.16
C ARG A 98 -17.06 -2.97 -5.03
N ARG A 99 -16.20 -3.00 -4.00
CA ARG A 99 -16.37 -2.21 -2.77
C ARG A 99 -15.55 -0.93 -2.79
N ARG A 100 -14.30 -0.96 -3.28
CA ARG A 100 -13.43 0.23 -3.31
C ARG A 100 -13.65 1.06 -4.57
N LEU A 101 -13.64 0.41 -5.74
CA LEU A 101 -13.72 1.09 -7.03
C LEU A 101 -15.16 1.34 -7.47
N GLY A 102 -16.07 0.39 -7.19
CA GLY A 102 -17.43 0.43 -7.71
C GLY A 102 -17.49 0.12 -9.20
N TRP A 103 -16.54 -0.68 -9.68
CA TRP A 103 -16.46 -1.11 -11.08
C TRP A 103 -16.95 -2.56 -11.23
N THR A 104 -17.51 -2.86 -12.40
CA THR A 104 -18.04 -4.18 -12.75
C THR A 104 -17.29 -4.70 -13.96
N GLU A 105 -16.97 -5.99 -13.96
CA GLU A 105 -16.32 -6.63 -15.11
C GLU A 105 -17.32 -6.93 -16.25
N PRO A 106 -16.87 -6.92 -17.52
CA PRO A 106 -15.53 -6.56 -17.96
C PRO A 106 -15.27 -5.05 -17.85
N LEU A 107 -14.02 -4.66 -17.49
CA LEU A 107 -13.63 -3.26 -17.47
C LEU A 107 -13.56 -2.72 -18.90
N ALA A 108 -14.39 -1.73 -19.20
CA ALA A 108 -14.38 -1.03 -20.48
C ALA A 108 -13.99 0.45 -20.23
N PRO A 109 -12.77 0.88 -20.59
CA PRO A 109 -12.43 2.30 -20.55
C PRO A 109 -13.25 3.07 -21.59
N GLU A 110 -13.67 4.29 -21.25
CA GLU A 110 -14.43 5.18 -22.12
C GLU A 110 -13.55 5.85 -23.20
N GLY A 111 -12.25 6.02 -22.92
CA GLY A 111 -11.31 6.72 -23.80
C GLY A 111 -9.90 6.11 -23.84
N ARG A 112 -8.93 6.87 -24.37
CA ARG A 112 -7.52 6.48 -24.28
C ARG A 112 -7.01 6.66 -22.84
N PRO A 113 -5.86 6.06 -22.49
CA PRO A 113 -5.25 6.25 -21.18
C PRO A 113 -5.24 7.71 -20.73
N PHE A 114 -5.71 7.97 -19.52
CA PHE A 114 -5.73 9.28 -18.87
C PHE A 114 -6.60 10.37 -19.54
N GLU A 115 -7.46 10.04 -20.51
CA GLU A 115 -8.38 11.01 -21.14
C GLU A 115 -9.68 11.22 -20.35
N SER A 116 -10.31 10.15 -19.87
CA SER A 116 -11.56 10.22 -19.09
C SER A 116 -11.30 10.00 -17.61
N GLY A 117 -11.72 10.95 -16.77
CA GLY A 117 -11.66 10.81 -15.31
C GLY A 117 -12.50 9.65 -14.76
N ARG A 118 -13.46 9.11 -15.55
CA ARG A 118 -14.28 7.95 -15.17
C ARG A 118 -13.55 6.61 -15.30
N ASP A 119 -12.40 6.62 -15.97
CA ASP A 119 -11.55 5.43 -16.12
C ASP A 119 -10.48 5.33 -15.04
N LEU A 120 -10.45 6.29 -14.12
CA LEU A 120 -9.51 6.35 -13.03
C LEU A 120 -10.21 6.51 -11.68
N LYS A 121 -9.54 6.06 -10.62
CA LYS A 121 -9.92 6.39 -9.25
C LYS A 121 -8.68 6.59 -8.40
N ILE A 122 -8.59 7.73 -7.71
CA ILE A 122 -7.52 8.02 -6.76
C ILE A 122 -8.06 7.73 -5.37
N LEU A 123 -7.43 6.79 -4.67
CA LEU A 123 -7.81 6.39 -3.32
C LEU A 123 -6.58 6.45 -2.41
N TYR A 124 -6.80 6.53 -1.10
CA TYR A 124 -5.72 6.23 -0.17
C TYR A 124 -5.28 4.77 -0.35
N ASN A 125 -3.99 4.51 -0.13
CA ASN A 125 -3.56 3.14 0.09
C ASN A 125 -4.22 2.64 1.37
N ASP A 126 -5.01 1.57 1.25
CA ASP A 126 -5.74 0.99 2.37
C ASP A 126 -4.84 0.48 3.50
N TRP A 127 -3.59 0.17 3.17
CA TRP A 127 -2.58 -0.35 4.08
C TRP A 127 -1.21 0.24 3.73
N PRO A 128 -0.95 1.52 4.10
CA PRO A 128 0.26 2.23 3.72
C PRO A 128 1.52 1.61 4.33
N TYR A 129 2.68 1.98 3.79
CA TYR A 129 3.98 1.58 4.34
C TYR A 129 4.29 2.35 5.64
N GLY A 130 5.24 1.85 6.42
CA GLY A 130 5.76 2.54 7.61
C GLY A 130 6.72 3.66 7.22
N ILE A 131 6.14 4.76 6.77
CA ILE A 131 6.84 5.94 6.27
C ILE A 131 6.48 7.16 7.12
N ASP A 132 7.23 8.25 6.95
CA ASP A 132 6.97 9.54 7.60
C ASP A 132 5.49 9.91 7.46
N GLN A 133 4.83 10.26 8.57
CA GLN A 133 3.38 10.52 8.62
C GLN A 133 2.94 11.72 7.78
N ARG A 134 3.88 12.58 7.38
CA ARG A 134 3.61 13.67 6.42
C ARG A 134 3.47 13.17 5.00
N ILE A 135 3.88 11.93 4.70
CA ILE A 135 3.75 11.34 3.38
C ILE A 135 2.37 10.72 3.23
N VAL A 136 1.58 11.29 2.33
CA VAL A 136 0.29 10.72 1.92
C VAL A 136 0.54 9.69 0.82
N HIS A 137 0.21 8.42 1.09
CA HIS A 137 0.34 7.31 0.15
C HIS A 137 -1.00 7.04 -0.55
N LEU A 138 -1.07 7.38 -1.83
CA LEU A 138 -2.23 7.18 -2.70
C LEU A 138 -2.00 6.03 -3.68
N VAL A 139 -3.11 5.51 -4.19
CA VAL A 139 -3.16 4.54 -5.28
C VAL A 139 -4.07 5.10 -6.37
N VAL A 140 -3.54 5.17 -7.58
CA VAL A 140 -4.30 5.52 -8.77
C VAL A 140 -4.64 4.24 -9.51
N TRP A 141 -5.92 3.91 -9.53
CA TRP A 141 -6.48 2.74 -10.20
C TRP A 141 -6.94 3.09 -11.60
N THR A 142 -6.72 2.20 -12.58
CA THR A 142 -7.10 2.42 -13.98
C THR A 142 -7.99 1.30 -14.52
N LYS A 143 -8.96 1.64 -15.37
CA LYS A 143 -9.74 0.65 -16.15
C LYS A 143 -9.01 0.13 -17.38
N PHE A 144 -7.97 0.84 -17.81
CA PHE A 144 -7.11 0.49 -18.94
C PHE A 144 -5.78 -0.12 -18.45
N GLU A 145 -5.14 -0.86 -19.33
CA GLU A 145 -3.84 -1.46 -19.08
C GLU A 145 -2.71 -0.43 -19.10
N LEU A 146 -1.75 -0.60 -18.20
CA LEU A 146 -0.49 0.15 -18.21
C LEU A 146 0.55 -0.69 -18.95
N LYS A 147 0.75 -0.39 -20.25
CA LYS A 147 1.53 -1.23 -21.16
C LYS A 147 2.97 -1.46 -20.67
N GLU A 148 3.33 -2.74 -20.56
CA GLU A 148 4.66 -3.22 -20.20
C GLU A 148 5.44 -3.64 -21.48
N ASP A 149 6.74 -3.39 -21.48
CA ASP A 149 7.69 -3.96 -22.42
C ASP A 149 7.85 -5.46 -22.13
N ALA A 150 7.66 -6.29 -23.16
CA ALA A 150 7.63 -7.74 -22.99
C ALA A 150 9.00 -8.35 -22.66
N ALA A 151 10.10 -7.67 -23.00
CA ALA A 151 11.45 -8.18 -22.77
C ALA A 151 11.94 -7.89 -21.35
N THR A 152 11.56 -6.75 -20.79
CA THR A 152 12.02 -6.27 -19.48
C THR A 152 10.96 -6.42 -18.38
N GLY A 153 9.68 -6.47 -18.74
CA GLY A 153 8.57 -6.37 -17.81
C GLY A 153 8.38 -4.98 -17.20
N ASP A 154 9.15 -3.98 -17.65
CA ASP A 154 9.01 -2.57 -17.25
C ASP A 154 7.88 -1.91 -18.06
N LEU A 155 7.36 -0.76 -17.63
CA LEU A 155 6.52 0.10 -18.46
C LEU A 155 7.25 0.48 -19.75
N THR A 156 6.54 0.43 -20.88
CA THR A 156 7.02 1.05 -22.12
C THR A 156 7.27 2.55 -21.92
N ASP A 157 8.21 3.12 -22.68
CA ASP A 157 8.51 4.57 -22.61
C ASP A 157 7.26 5.44 -22.83
N VAL A 158 6.37 5.00 -23.74
CA VAL A 158 5.08 5.67 -24.00
C VAL A 158 4.20 5.64 -22.76
N ALA A 159 3.96 4.47 -22.16
CA ALA A 159 3.12 4.36 -20.96
C ALA A 159 3.71 5.12 -19.77
N ARG A 160 5.05 5.13 -19.64
CA ARG A 160 5.75 5.91 -18.63
C ARG A 160 5.55 7.41 -18.83
N GLY A 161 5.67 7.89 -20.07
CA GLY A 161 5.41 9.29 -20.41
C GLY A 161 3.96 9.72 -20.17
N GLU A 162 3.00 8.85 -20.46
CA GLU A 162 1.57 9.08 -20.18
C GLU A 162 1.30 9.21 -18.67
N ILE A 163 1.88 8.33 -17.85
CA ILE A 163 1.77 8.43 -16.38
C ILE A 163 2.46 9.70 -15.88
N GLU A 164 3.66 10.01 -16.37
CA GLU A 164 4.40 11.20 -15.95
C GLU A 164 3.59 12.48 -16.22
N ALA A 165 3.04 12.62 -17.44
CA ALA A 165 2.20 13.75 -17.81
C ALA A 165 0.92 13.84 -16.97
N TYR A 166 0.29 12.70 -16.66
CA TYR A 166 -0.85 12.66 -15.76
C TYR A 166 -0.48 13.10 -14.34
N VAL A 167 0.66 12.64 -13.82
CA VAL A 167 1.14 12.97 -12.47
C VAL A 167 1.49 14.45 -12.39
N ASP A 168 2.15 15.01 -13.42
CA ASP A 168 2.44 16.43 -13.53
C ASP A 168 1.18 17.28 -13.47
N LYS A 169 0.22 16.95 -14.34
CA LYS A 169 -1.04 17.69 -14.44
C LYS A 169 -1.87 17.61 -13.17
N THR A 170 -1.97 16.44 -12.54
CA THR A 170 -2.92 16.17 -11.45
C THR A 170 -2.35 16.52 -10.08
N PHE A 171 -1.06 16.26 -9.85
CA PHE A 171 -0.43 16.41 -8.54
C PHE A 171 0.64 17.49 -8.52
N ARG A 172 1.62 17.47 -9.43
CA ARG A 172 2.77 18.41 -9.37
C ARG A 172 2.37 19.84 -9.64
N SER A 173 1.36 20.08 -10.48
CA SER A 173 0.79 21.40 -10.74
C SER A 173 0.16 22.08 -9.51
N ARG A 174 -0.14 21.31 -8.46
CA ARG A 174 -0.84 21.75 -7.24
C ARG A 174 -0.01 21.58 -5.97
N THR A 175 1.23 21.15 -6.09
CA THR A 175 2.11 20.85 -4.95
C THR A 175 3.46 21.55 -5.12
N LYS A 176 4.28 21.56 -4.06
CA LYS A 176 5.63 22.14 -4.13
C LYS A 176 6.53 21.25 -5.01
N PRO A 177 7.55 21.81 -5.67
CA PRO A 177 8.56 21.02 -6.36
C PRO A 177 9.14 19.93 -5.47
N ASP A 178 9.53 18.79 -6.05
CA ASP A 178 10.17 17.67 -5.34
C ASP A 178 9.35 17.01 -4.20
N THR A 179 8.05 17.28 -4.11
CA THR A 179 7.15 16.68 -3.10
C THR A 179 6.27 15.56 -3.63
N VAL A 180 6.45 15.17 -4.90
CA VAL A 180 5.65 14.12 -5.55
C VAL A 180 6.55 13.09 -6.19
N ILE A 181 6.33 11.82 -5.84
CA ILE A 181 6.91 10.66 -6.54
C ILE A 181 5.81 9.67 -6.87
N TRP A 182 6.04 8.86 -7.88
CA TRP A 182 5.17 7.75 -8.23
C TRP A 182 6.00 6.51 -8.54
N PHE A 183 5.39 5.33 -8.37
CA PHE A 183 5.99 4.05 -8.73
C PHE A 183 4.91 3.02 -9.00
N LYS A 184 5.26 1.96 -9.73
CA LYS A 184 4.38 0.81 -9.98
C LYS A 184 5.04 -0.44 -9.40
N ASN A 185 4.29 -1.20 -8.61
CA ASN A 185 4.76 -2.48 -8.09
C ASN A 185 4.80 -3.53 -9.22
N TRP A 186 5.93 -4.21 -9.39
CA TRP A 186 6.13 -5.23 -10.42
C TRP A 186 5.31 -6.50 -10.15
N ARG A 187 5.13 -7.34 -11.19
CA ARG A 187 4.31 -8.57 -11.20
C ARG A 187 4.52 -9.51 -9.99
N SER A 188 5.71 -9.54 -9.37
CA SER A 188 6.01 -10.38 -8.19
C SER A 188 5.43 -9.87 -6.87
N LEU A 189 4.96 -8.61 -6.81
CA LEU A 189 4.39 -7.97 -5.62
C LEU A 189 2.89 -7.63 -5.77
N LYS A 190 2.29 -7.86 -6.93
CA LYS A 190 0.87 -7.58 -7.16
C LYS A 190 0.01 -8.60 -6.41
N SER A 191 -0.78 -8.15 -5.44
CA SER A 191 -1.86 -8.97 -4.87
C SER A 191 -3.14 -8.95 -5.72
N VAL A 192 -3.18 -8.13 -6.77
CA VAL A 192 -4.38 -7.78 -7.57
C VAL A 192 -3.96 -7.70 -9.05
N HIS A 193 -4.19 -8.77 -9.83
CA HIS A 193 -3.66 -8.91 -11.21
C HIS A 193 -4.54 -8.34 -12.35
N ALA A 194 -5.84 -8.12 -12.12
CA ALA A 194 -6.81 -7.67 -13.13
C ALA A 194 -7.12 -6.16 -13.10
N VAL A 195 -6.67 -5.42 -12.08
CA VAL A 195 -6.81 -3.96 -12.04
C VAL A 195 -5.44 -3.32 -11.90
N GLU A 196 -5.02 -2.68 -12.98
CA GLU A 196 -3.77 -1.95 -13.01
C GLU A 196 -3.85 -0.72 -12.11
N HIS A 197 -2.74 -0.45 -11.46
CA HIS A 197 -2.60 0.69 -10.57
C HIS A 197 -1.13 1.07 -10.45
N PHE A 198 -0.93 2.33 -10.06
CA PHE A 198 0.36 2.84 -9.62
C PHE A 198 0.17 3.62 -8.33
N HIS A 199 1.24 3.74 -7.56
CA HIS A 199 1.27 4.48 -6.32
C HIS A 199 1.76 5.89 -6.57
N VAL A 200 1.16 6.85 -5.87
CA VAL A 200 1.64 8.24 -5.79
C VAL A 200 1.87 8.55 -4.32
N MET A 201 3.02 9.11 -4.00
CA MET A 201 3.31 9.61 -2.66
C MET A 201 3.52 11.12 -2.72
N LEU A 202 2.82 11.81 -1.83
CA LEU A 202 2.86 13.27 -1.69
C LEU A 202 3.45 13.61 -0.33
N PHE A 203 4.47 14.46 -0.29
CA PHE A 203 5.08 14.90 0.96
C PHE A 203 4.46 16.22 1.44
N ASP A 204 3.83 16.17 2.62
CA ASP A 204 3.18 17.30 3.28
C ASP A 204 2.22 18.09 2.35
N PRO A 205 1.30 17.42 1.62
CA PRO A 205 0.35 18.11 0.76
C PRO A 205 -0.71 18.85 1.57
N ASP A 206 -1.37 19.84 0.95
CA ASP A 206 -2.58 20.44 1.50
C ASP A 206 -3.67 19.37 1.72
N PRO A 207 -4.18 19.18 2.96
CA PRO A 207 -5.25 18.21 3.23
C PRO A 207 -6.54 18.48 2.44
N GLY A 208 -6.83 19.75 2.11
CA GLY A 208 -7.97 20.12 1.27
C GLY A 208 -7.83 19.57 -0.14
N PHE A 209 -6.65 19.70 -0.74
CA PHE A 209 -6.31 19.10 -2.03
C PHE A 209 -6.47 17.58 -1.99
N VAL A 210 -5.91 16.89 -0.98
CA VAL A 210 -6.00 15.43 -0.89
C VAL A 210 -7.45 14.98 -0.80
N ARG A 211 -8.26 15.63 0.04
CA ARG A 211 -9.70 15.33 0.18
C ARG A 211 -10.46 15.48 -1.13
N GLU A 212 -10.14 16.52 -1.91
CA GLU A 212 -10.76 16.77 -3.22
C GLU A 212 -10.45 15.64 -4.19
N ILE A 213 -9.18 15.29 -4.39
CA ILE A 213 -8.77 14.29 -5.39
C ILE A 213 -9.17 12.86 -5.02
N THR A 214 -9.32 12.56 -3.73
CA THR A 214 -9.79 11.25 -3.26
C THR A 214 -11.31 11.19 -3.07
N ASN A 215 -12.02 12.29 -3.32
CA ASN A 215 -13.45 12.42 -3.05
C ASN A 215 -13.84 12.01 -1.61
N GLY A 216 -13.00 12.39 -0.63
CA GLY A 216 -13.20 12.07 0.78
C GLY A 216 -13.00 10.59 1.15
N ASP A 217 -12.26 9.81 0.36
CA ASP A 217 -11.91 8.43 0.69
C ASP A 217 -11.20 8.33 2.05
N VAL A 218 -11.40 7.18 2.70
CA VAL A 218 -10.77 6.81 3.97
C VAL A 218 -10.19 5.40 3.80
N PRO A 219 -8.90 5.17 4.16
CA PRO A 219 -8.26 3.87 3.99
C PRO A 219 -8.88 2.81 4.91
N GLN A 220 -8.74 1.54 4.54
CA GLN A 220 -9.30 0.43 5.35
C GLN A 220 -8.57 0.27 6.69
N CYS A 221 -7.28 0.61 6.78
CA CYS A 221 -6.55 0.61 8.06
C CYS A 221 -7.21 1.51 9.11
N ASP A 222 -7.94 2.56 8.74
CA ASP A 222 -8.60 3.44 9.71
C ASP A 222 -9.96 2.88 10.17
N LYS A 223 -10.50 1.89 9.45
CA LYS A 223 -11.82 1.28 9.71
C LYS A 223 -11.71 -0.09 10.39
N PHE A 224 -10.55 -0.74 10.28
CA PHE A 224 -10.37 -2.12 10.70
C PHE A 224 -9.77 -2.22 12.10
N GLU A 225 -10.54 -2.71 13.07
CA GLU A 225 -10.05 -2.95 14.42
C GLU A 225 -9.71 -4.44 14.60
N ALA A 226 -8.42 -4.74 14.75
CA ALA A 226 -7.95 -6.07 15.14
C ALA A 226 -6.63 -5.94 15.92
N TRP A 227 -6.42 -6.84 16.88
CA TRP A 227 -5.29 -6.84 17.80
C TRP A 227 -4.46 -8.09 17.72
#